data_AF-A0A921BA06-F1
#
_entry.id   AF-A0A921BA06-F1
#
_cell.length_a   1.000
_cell.length_b   1.000
_cell.length_c   1.000
_cell.angle_alpha   90.00
_cell.angle_beta   90.00
_cell.angle_gamma   90.00
#
_symmetry.space_group_name_H-M   'P 1'
#
loop_
_entity.id
_entity.type
_entity.pdbx_description
1 polymer ?
#
loop_
_entity_poly.entity_id
_entity_poly.type
_entity_poly.pdbx_seq_one_letter_code
_entity_poly.pdbx_strand_id
1 'polypeptide(L)' 'MLMGETCTRGCRFCAVKSAKSPGALDSEENPKNLAETVNKMDLKYVVLTTVDRDDLPDQGAAHIPVSSGLLNEPVRTC' A
#
# COMPACT_ATOMS: atom_id res chain seq x y z
N MET A 1 0.42 -0.22 6.29
CA MET A 1 -0.89 0.05 5.70
C MET A 1 -0.64 0.92 4.49
N LEU A 2 -1.05 0.48 3.31
CA LEU A 2 -0.79 1.20 2.07
C LEU A 2 -1.70 2.43 1.99
N MET A 3 -1.20 3.51 1.39
CA MET A 3 -1.88 4.78 1.15
C MET A 3 -2.19 5.58 2.43
N GLY A 4 -1.37 5.37 3.47
CA GLY A 4 -1.45 6.08 4.74
C GLY A 4 -2.44 5.49 5.76
N GLU A 5 -2.67 6.26 6.83
CA GLU A 5 -3.52 5.86 7.98
C GLU A 5 -4.94 6.43 7.94
N THR A 6 -5.27 7.21 6.90
CA THR A 6 -6.53 7.97 6.83
C THR A 6 -7.38 7.52 5.66
N CYS A 7 -8.59 7.04 5.98
CA CYS A 7 -9.58 6.59 5.00
C CYS A 7 -10.54 7.73 4.63
N THR A 8 -10.94 7.80 3.36
CA THR A 8 -12.00 8.72 2.91
C THR A 8 -13.39 8.30 3.43
N ARG A 9 -13.55 7.02 3.75
CA ARG A 9 -14.79 6.44 4.30
C ARG A 9 -14.80 6.34 5.82
N GLY A 10 -15.99 6.48 6.40
CA GLY A 10 -16.27 6.47 7.84
C GLY A 10 -17.02 5.22 8.31
N CYS A 11 -16.44 4.04 8.12
CA CYS A 11 -17.06 2.78 8.54
C CYS A 11 -17.17 2.69 10.07
N ARG A 12 -18.38 2.48 10.60
CA ARG A 12 -18.65 2.44 12.07
C ARG A 12 -17.90 1.35 12.84
N PHE A 13 -17.45 0.32 12.14
CA PHE A 13 -16.72 -0.81 12.72
C PHE A 13 -15.20 -0.69 12.53
N CYS A 14 -14.72 0.28 11.74
CA CYS A 14 -13.32 0.38 11.37
C CYS A 14 -12.57 1.27 12.37
N ALA A 15 -11.40 0.82 12.83
CA ALA A 15 -10.55 1.56 13.77
C ALA A 15 -9.63 2.59 13.09
N VAL A 16 -9.73 2.74 11.77
CA VAL A 16 -8.90 3.63 10.97
C VAL A 16 -9.44 5.05 11.05
N LYS A 17 -8.56 6.06 11.06
CA LYS A 17 -8.98 7.47 11.09
C LYS A 17 -9.69 7.81 9.79
N SER A 18 -10.81 8.51 9.88
CA SER A 18 -11.58 8.93 8.70
C SER A 18 -11.46 10.44 8.49
N ALA A 19 -11.12 10.85 7.27
CA ALA A 19 -11.14 12.25 6.86
C ALA A 19 -11.65 12.38 5.43
N LYS A 20 -12.51 13.38 5.17
CA LYS A 20 -13.04 13.65 3.83
C LYS A 20 -11.96 14.06 2.82
N SER A 21 -10.97 14.80 3.28
CA SER A 21 -9.83 15.25 2.47
C SER A 21 -8.56 14.80 3.16
N PRO A 22 -8.15 13.54 2.94
CA PRO A 22 -6.88 13.05 3.46
C PRO A 22 -5.70 13.83 2.85
N GLY A 23 -4.56 13.84 3.55
CA GLY A 23 -3.34 14.49 3.09
C GLY A 23 -2.85 13.95 1.74
N ALA A 24 -1.90 14.69 1.14
CA ALA A 24 -1.25 14.28 -0.09
C ALA A 24 -0.65 12.88 0.07
N LEU A 25 -0.81 12.04 -0.95
CA LEU A 25 -0.16 10.75 -0.96
C LEU A 25 1.34 10.96 -1.01
N ASP A 26 2.05 10.21 -0.16
CA ASP A 26 3.49 10.20 -0.17
C ASP A 26 3.98 9.62 -1.51
N SER A 27 4.78 10.41 -2.22
CA SER A 27 5.28 10.03 -3.55
C SER A 27 6.40 8.98 -3.48
N GLU A 28 6.91 8.66 -2.29
CA GLU A 28 7.92 7.61 -2.08
C GLU A 28 7.29 6.23 -1.84
N GLU A 29 5.98 6.14 -1.61
CA GLU A 29 5.21 4.88 -1.51
C GLU A 29 4.98 4.26 -2.89
N ASN A 30 6.10 3.96 -3.57
CA ASN A 30 6.13 3.24 -4.83
C ASN A 30 6.12 1.72 -4.58
N PRO A 31 5.49 0.92 -5.47
CA PRO A 31 5.44 -0.53 -5.35
C PRO A 31 6.83 -1.20 -5.32
N LYS A 32 7.86 -0.54 -5.85
CA LYS A 32 9.26 -0.99 -5.79
C LYS A 32 9.84 -0.96 -4.37
N ASN A 33 9.61 0.12 -3.62
CA ASN A 33 10.11 0.24 -2.25
C ASN A 33 9.42 -0.78 -1.32
N LEU A 34 8.12 -1.03 -1.54
CA LEU A 34 7.38 -2.06 -0.84
C LEU A 34 7.97 -3.45 -1.10
N ALA A 35 8.23 -3.79 -2.36
CA ALA A 35 8.83 -5.07 -2.74
C ALA A 35 10.24 -5.24 -2.16
N GLU A 36 11.08 -4.20 -2.20
CA GLU A 36 12.40 -4.21 -1.58
C GLU A 36 12.33 -4.44 -0.06
N THR A 37 11.38 -3.78 0.62
CA THR A 37 11.19 -3.93 2.07
C THR A 37 10.72 -5.32 2.44
N VAL A 38 9.76 -5.88 1.69
CA VAL A 38 9.26 -7.24 1.90
C VAL A 38 10.36 -8.27 1.68
N ASN A 39 11.15 -8.12 0.62
CA ASN A 39 12.27 -8.99 0.33
C ASN A 39 13.37 -8.93 1.41
N LYS A 40 13.69 -7.74 1.93
CA LYS A 40 14.63 -7.59 3.06
C LYS A 40 14.15 -8.26 4.35
N MET A 41 12.84 -8.39 4.53
CA MET A 41 12.24 -9.03 5.71
C MET A 41 12.13 -10.56 5.61
N ASP A 42 12.44 -11.17 4.45
CA ASP A 42 12.39 -12.63 4.19
C ASP A 42 11.06 -13.27 4.66
N LEU A 43 9.94 -12.62 4.34
CA LEU A 43 8.61 -13.08 4.76
C LEU A 43 8.05 -14.10 3.77
N LYS A 44 7.71 -15.29 4.27
CA LYS A 44 7.04 -16.35 3.47
C LYS A 44 5.60 -16.01 3.08
N TYR A 45 4.97 -15.13 3.84
CA TYR A 45 3.58 -14.73 3.63
C TYR A 45 3.38 -13.28 4.05
N VAL A 46 2.77 -12.49 3.18
CA VAL A 46 2.52 -11.08 3.41
C VAL A 46 1.08 -10.76 3.04
N VAL A 47 0.42 -9.99 3.90
CA VAL A 47 -0.92 -9.45 3.64
C VAL A 47 -0.78 -7.97 3.36
N LEU A 48 -1.21 -7.55 2.18
CA LEU A 48 -1.30 -6.15 1.80
C LEU A 48 -2.73 -5.66 2.03
N THR A 49 -2.85 -4.51 2.70
CA THR A 49 -4.14 -3.86 2.96
C THR A 49 -3.99 -2.35 2.76
N THR A 50 -5.01 -1.76 2.14
CA THR A 50 -5.08 -0.34 1.77
C THR A 50 -6.25 0.32 2.48
N VAL A 51 -6.20 1.65 2.60
CA VAL A 51 -7.36 2.48 2.92
C VAL A 51 -8.15 2.82 1.65
N ASP A 52 -9.43 3.16 1.82
CA ASP A 52 -10.28 3.59 0.72
C ASP A 52 -9.97 5.06 0.36
N ARG A 53 -9.53 5.29 -0.87
CA ARG A 53 -9.20 6.62 -1.42
C ARG A 53 -10.07 6.92 -2.64
N ASP A 54 -11.36 7.13 -2.40
CA ASP A 54 -12.33 7.59 -3.42
C ASP A 54 -11.92 8.94 -4.06
N ASP A 55 -11.01 9.68 -3.42
CA ASP A 55 -10.44 10.95 -3.91
C ASP A 55 -9.59 10.79 -5.19
N LEU A 56 -9.03 9.60 -5.44
CA LEU A 56 -8.21 9.33 -6.62
C LEU A 56 -9.04 8.71 -7.75
N PRO A 57 -8.80 9.08 -9.02
CA PRO A 57 -9.50 8.48 -10.15
C PRO A 57 -9.27 6.96 -10.26
N ASP A 58 -8.06 6.50 -9.91
CA ASP A 58 -7.68 5.09 -9.89
C ASP A 58 -7.99 4.38 -8.56
N GLN A 59 -8.57 5.08 -7.58
CA GLN A 59 -8.83 4.57 -6.22
C GLN A 59 -7.61 3.92 -5.54
N GLY A 60 -6.40 4.23 -6.01
CA GLY A 60 -5.16 3.65 -5.51
C GLY A 60 -4.64 2.38 -6.20
N ALA A 61 -5.27 1.92 -7.27
CA ALA A 61 -4.86 0.71 -7.99
C ALA A 61 -3.38 0.73 -8.43
N ALA A 62 -2.88 1.90 -8.84
CA ALA A 62 -1.48 2.08 -9.26
C ALA A 62 -0.45 1.87 -8.14
N HIS A 63 -0.86 2.01 -6.87
CA HIS A 63 0.03 1.81 -5.71
C HIS A 63 0.09 0.35 -5.26
N ILE A 64 -0.85 -0.48 -5.69
CA ILE A 64 -0.86 -1.90 -5.37
C ILE A 64 0.01 -2.62 -6.41
N PRO A 65 1.04 -3.38 -6.01
CA PRO A 65 1.79 -4.19 -6.96
C PRO A 65 0.86 -5.27 -7.54
N VAL A 66 0.38 -5.03 -8.76
CA VAL A 66 -0.56 -5.93 -9.47
C VAL A 66 0.12 -7.21 -9.92
N SER A 67 1.46 -7.20 -10.01
CA SER A 67 2.27 -8.32 -10.45
C SER A 67 3.03 -8.96 -9.29
N SER A 68 2.73 -10.25 -9.03
CA SER A 68 3.52 -11.11 -8.15
C SER A 68 5.01 -11.16 -8.56
N GLY A 69 5.32 -10.82 -9.81
CA GLY A 69 6.68 -10.74 -10.32
C GLY A 69 7.56 -9.69 -9.64
N LEU A 70 6.99 -8.58 -9.15
CA LEU A 70 7.79 -7.57 -8.41
C LEU A 70 8.16 -8.05 -7.00
N LEU A 71 7.28 -8.83 -6.35
CA LEU A 71 7.49 -9.36 -5.00
C LEU A 71 8.32 -10.65 -5.00
N ASN A 72 8.40 -11.34 -6.13
CA ASN A 72 9.13 -12.60 -6.28
C ASN A 72 10.43 -12.42 -7.08
N GLU A 73 10.85 -11.18 -7.33
CA GLU A 73 12.18 -10.94 -7.89
C GLU A 73 13.19 -11.26 -6.79
N PRO A 74 13.97 -12.35 -6.92
CA PRO A 74 14.92 -12.72 -5.89
C PRO A 74 15.95 -11.60 -5.81
N VAL A 75 16.13 -11.03 -4.62
CA VAL A 75 17.30 -10.20 -4.33
C VAL A 75 18.49 -11.09 -4.65
N ARG A 76 19.15 -10.83 -5.79
CA ARG A 76 20.42 -11.46 -6.12
C ARG A 76 21.42 -10.99 -5.06
N THR A 77 21.43 -11.68 -3.94
CA THR A 77 22.52 -11.63 -2.97
C THR A 77 23.77 -12.09 -3.70
N CYS A 78 24.70 -11.15 -3.87
CA CYS A 78 26.06 -11.42 -4.32
C CYS A 78 26.78 -12.29 -3.29
#